data_AF-A0AAW9JPH7-F1
#
_entry.id   AF-A0AAW9JPH7-F1
#
_cell.length_a   1.000
_cell.length_b   1.000
_cell.length_c   1.000
_cell.angle_alpha   90.00
_cell.angle_beta   90.00
_cell.angle_gamma   90.00
#
_symmetry.space_group_name_H-M   'P 1'
#
loop_
_entity.id
_entity.type
_entity.pdbx_description
1 polymer ?
#
loop_
_entity_poly.entity_id
_entity_poly.type
_entity_poly.pdbx_seq_one_letter_code
_entity_poly.pdbx_strand_id
1 'polypeptide(L)'
;MELGQFRLGMRTVKTGIAVAICILIFHYSGRGTPMIASLSAVFALREDVETTVKFGKSRILGNSIGALIAALFIFIQGQLGSSFLIELIGIPFCIMFIIIICDGINYNSGIIGAIATLLIIYFSIPNNETFIYALERVGDTFIGTFIAITINHLIRTPAHEEVKEIKADLKTLDEEKAELEELLNDTKPKNSKKK
;
A
#
# COMPACT_ATOMS: atom_id res chain seq x y z
N MET A 1 0.79 -20.78 -16.22
CA MET A 1 1.43 -22.12 -16.23
C MET A 1 1.22 -22.81 -14.88
N GLU A 2 0.78 -24.07 -14.83
CA GLU A 2 0.56 -24.79 -13.56
C GLU A 2 1.75 -25.75 -13.31
N LEU A 3 2.48 -25.52 -12.21
CA LEU A 3 3.55 -26.38 -11.71
C LEU A 3 3.00 -27.16 -10.50
N GLY A 4 2.35 -28.29 -10.78
CA GLY A 4 1.65 -29.06 -9.75
C GLY A 4 0.53 -28.23 -9.11
N GLN A 5 0.58 -28.03 -7.79
CA GLN A 5 -0.39 -27.20 -7.07
C GLN A 5 -0.13 -25.68 -7.18
N PHE A 6 1.02 -25.27 -7.72
CA PHE A 6 1.41 -23.86 -7.79
C PHE A 6 1.01 -23.26 -9.14
N ARG A 7 0.28 -22.15 -9.09
CA ARG A 7 -0.10 -21.36 -10.26
C ARG A 7 0.90 -20.23 -10.46
N LEU A 8 1.63 -20.27 -11.57
CA LEU A 8 2.48 -19.17 -12.03
C LEU A 8 1.67 -18.36 -13.04
N GLY A 9 1.01 -17.31 -12.53
CA GLY A 9 0.23 -16.36 -13.33
C GLY A 9 1.11 -15.23 -13.89
N MET A 10 0.64 -14.58 -14.96
CA MET A 10 1.40 -13.50 -15.61
C MET A 10 1.71 -12.35 -14.65
N ARG A 11 0.80 -12.00 -13.74
CA ARG A 11 1.04 -10.99 -12.69
C ARG A 11 2.26 -11.29 -11.82
N THR A 12 2.48 -12.54 -11.46
CA THR A 12 3.65 -12.97 -10.67
C THR A 12 4.95 -12.73 -11.44
N VAL A 13 4.96 -13.08 -12.74
CA VAL A 13 6.13 -12.88 -13.62
C VAL A 13 6.43 -11.39 -13.78
N LYS A 14 5.41 -10.58 -14.09
CA LYS A 14 5.52 -9.11 -14.19
C LYS A 14 6.09 -8.49 -12.91
N THR A 15 5.68 -9.00 -11.75
CA THR A 15 6.17 -8.56 -10.44
C THR A 15 7.65 -8.85 -10.26
N GLY A 16 8.10 -10.07 -10.58
CA GLY A 16 9.52 -10.43 -10.55
C GLY A 16 10.36 -9.54 -11.49
N ILE A 17 9.88 -9.28 -12.71
CA ILE A 17 10.55 -8.41 -13.69
C ILE A 17 10.63 -6.97 -13.18
N ALA A 18 9.54 -6.41 -12.65
CA ALA A 18 9.53 -5.05 -12.12
C ALA A 18 10.53 -4.89 -10.96
N VAL A 19 10.59 -5.86 -10.04
CA VAL A 19 11.58 -5.85 -8.95
C VAL A 19 13.01 -5.97 -9.48
N ALA A 20 13.26 -6.85 -10.45
CA ALA A 20 14.57 -6.98 -11.08
C ALA A 20 15.03 -5.64 -11.70
N ILE A 21 14.12 -4.90 -12.35
CA ILE A 21 14.40 -3.58 -12.91
C ILE A 21 14.68 -2.55 -11.82
N CYS A 22 13.92 -2.54 -10.71
CA CYS A 22 14.22 -1.69 -9.56
C CYS A 22 15.65 -1.94 -9.05
N ILE A 23 16.04 -3.21 -8.89
CA ILE A 23 17.39 -3.59 -8.44
C ILE A 23 18.46 -3.10 -9.41
N LEU A 24 18.28 -3.31 -10.71
CA LEU A 24 19.24 -2.87 -11.73
C LEU A 24 19.40 -1.34 -11.74
N ILE A 25 18.30 -0.60 -11.69
CA ILE A 25 18.33 0.87 -11.66
C ILE A 25 19.11 1.36 -10.45
N PHE A 26 18.85 0.81 -9.26
CA PHE A 26 19.52 1.25 -8.03
C PHE A 26 21.00 0.85 -8.00
N HIS A 27 21.35 -0.33 -8.54
CA HIS A 27 22.73 -0.77 -8.66
C HIS A 27 23.56 0.16 -9.55
N TYR A 28 23.06 0.51 -10.74
CA TYR A 28 23.82 1.34 -11.70
C TYR A 28 23.76 2.84 -11.41
N SER A 29 22.71 3.33 -10.74
CA SER A 29 22.63 4.75 -10.35
C SER A 29 23.40 5.08 -9.07
N GLY A 30 23.84 4.07 -8.30
CA GLY A 30 24.47 4.27 -6.99
C GLY A 30 23.52 4.86 -5.94
N ARG A 31 22.20 4.78 -6.15
CA ARG A 31 21.17 5.39 -5.29
C ARG A 31 21.01 4.72 -3.92
N GLY A 32 21.59 3.53 -3.73
CA GLY A 32 21.54 2.77 -2.49
C GLY A 32 20.58 1.58 -2.56
N THR A 33 19.84 1.33 -1.49
CA THR A 33 19.00 0.13 -1.36
C THR A 33 17.71 0.22 -2.21
N PRO A 34 17.39 -0.78 -3.06
CA PRO A 34 16.16 -0.78 -3.87
C PRO A 34 14.90 -1.15 -3.10
N MET A 35 14.95 -1.28 -1.77
CA MET A 35 13.88 -1.84 -0.96
C MET A 35 12.54 -1.12 -1.14
N ILE A 36 12.53 0.22 -1.03
CA ILE A 36 11.29 1.01 -1.11
C ILE A 36 10.71 1.00 -2.52
N ALA A 37 11.55 1.14 -3.55
CA ALA A 37 11.12 1.06 -4.94
C ALA A 37 10.58 -0.34 -5.30
N SER A 38 11.25 -1.40 -4.85
CA SER A 38 10.80 -2.78 -5.07
C SER A 38 9.46 -3.04 -4.38
N LEU A 39 9.32 -2.62 -3.12
CA LEU A 39 8.07 -2.76 -2.39
C LEU A 39 6.94 -1.98 -3.06
N SER A 40 7.22 -0.75 -3.50
CA SER A 40 6.25 0.06 -4.23
C SER A 40 5.80 -0.60 -5.54
N ALA A 41 6.72 -1.21 -6.30
CA ALA A 41 6.39 -1.93 -7.52
C ALA A 41 5.48 -3.14 -7.26
N VAL A 42 5.78 -3.93 -6.23
CA VAL A 42 4.96 -5.08 -5.79
C VAL A 42 3.57 -4.62 -5.36
N PHE A 43 3.49 -3.53 -4.58
CA PHE A 43 2.22 -2.99 -4.11
C PHE A 43 1.37 -2.41 -5.24
N ALA A 44 1.99 -1.79 -6.25
CA ALA A 44 1.26 -1.18 -7.37
C ALA A 44 0.76 -2.23 -8.37
N LEU A 45 1.53 -3.28 -8.67
CA LEU A 45 1.20 -4.25 -9.72
C LEU A 45 -0.10 -5.02 -9.46
N ARG A 46 -1.02 -4.89 -10.42
CA ARG A 46 -2.32 -5.59 -10.47
C ARG A 46 -2.46 -6.29 -11.83
N GLU A 47 -3.58 -6.96 -12.02
CA GLU A 47 -3.86 -7.73 -13.24
C GLU A 47 -3.94 -6.81 -14.47
N ASP A 48 -4.66 -5.70 -14.33
CA ASP A 48 -4.80 -4.67 -15.35
C ASP A 48 -4.06 -3.36 -15.00
N VAL A 49 -3.82 -2.56 -16.04
CA VAL A 49 -3.04 -1.32 -15.95
C VAL A 49 -3.80 -0.23 -15.19
N GLU A 50 -5.12 -0.14 -15.35
CA GLU A 50 -5.92 0.91 -14.72
C GLU A 50 -5.93 0.75 -13.19
N THR A 51 -6.17 -0.47 -12.72
CA THR A 51 -6.10 -0.83 -11.31
C THR A 51 -4.66 -0.66 -10.80
N THR A 52 -3.64 -0.99 -11.60
CA THR A 52 -2.23 -0.72 -11.23
C THR A 52 -1.97 0.76 -11.02
N VAL A 53 -2.47 1.63 -11.89
CA VAL A 53 -2.36 3.10 -11.75
C VAL A 53 -3.10 3.57 -10.50
N LYS A 54 -4.31 3.06 -10.24
CA LYS A 54 -5.10 3.42 -9.05
C LYS A 54 -4.37 3.07 -7.76
N PHE A 55 -3.83 1.86 -7.66
CA PHE A 55 -3.03 1.43 -6.50
C PHE A 55 -1.67 2.14 -6.42
N GLY A 56 -1.04 2.43 -7.55
CA GLY A 56 0.19 3.22 -7.62
C GLY A 56 0.00 4.62 -7.05
N LYS A 57 -1.07 5.31 -7.46
CA LYS A 57 -1.47 6.61 -6.88
C LYS A 57 -1.74 6.46 -5.38
N SER A 58 -2.49 5.42 -5.01
CA SER A 58 -2.78 5.05 -3.61
C SER A 58 -1.50 5.07 -2.75
N ARG A 59 -0.48 4.37 -3.24
CA ARG A 59 0.82 4.21 -2.58
C ARG A 59 1.59 5.52 -2.48
N ILE A 60 1.63 6.31 -3.55
CA ILE A 60 2.36 7.58 -3.61
C ILE A 60 1.80 8.59 -2.61
N LEU A 61 0.49 8.86 -2.61
CA LEU A 61 -0.06 9.86 -1.67
C LEU A 61 -0.05 9.33 -0.24
N GLY A 62 -0.29 8.03 -0.02
CA GLY A 62 -0.20 7.42 1.30
C GLY A 62 1.20 7.60 1.89
N ASN A 63 2.24 7.22 1.15
CA ASN A 63 3.62 7.42 1.60
C ASN A 63 3.97 8.90 1.79
N SER A 64 3.46 9.80 0.93
CA SER A 64 3.70 11.24 1.07
C SER A 64 3.09 11.81 2.35
N ILE A 65 1.85 11.44 2.67
CA ILE A 65 1.17 11.86 3.90
C ILE A 65 1.93 11.32 5.12
N GLY A 66 2.23 10.01 5.13
CA GLY A 66 2.97 9.39 6.23
C GLY A 66 4.34 10.03 6.45
N ALA A 67 5.07 10.31 5.36
CA ALA A 67 6.39 10.91 5.42
C ALA A 67 6.36 12.36 5.92
N LEU A 68 5.36 13.13 5.48
CA LEU A 68 5.16 14.49 5.96
C LEU A 68 4.84 14.53 7.46
N ILE A 69 3.89 13.70 7.92
CA ILE A 69 3.52 13.64 9.33
C ILE A 69 4.70 13.16 10.20
N ALA A 70 5.49 12.19 9.73
CA ALA A 70 6.70 11.75 10.42
C ALA A 70 7.73 12.87 10.58
N ALA A 71 8.03 13.57 9.48
CA ALA A 71 8.97 14.67 9.48
C ALA A 71 8.52 15.81 10.41
N LEU A 72 7.23 16.17 10.38
CA LEU A 72 6.66 17.17 11.28
C LEU A 72 6.74 16.74 12.76
N PHE A 73 6.41 15.49 13.06
CA PHE A 73 6.45 14.99 14.43
C PHE A 73 7.87 14.98 15.00
N ILE A 74 8.84 14.51 14.21
CA ILE A 74 10.27 14.50 14.61
C ILE A 74 10.80 15.92 14.76
N PHE A 75 10.42 16.84 13.88
CA PHE A 75 10.77 18.26 14.02
C PHE A 75 10.24 18.84 15.33
N ILE A 76 8.99 18.56 15.69
CA ILE A 76 8.37 18.99 16.95
C ILE A 76 9.10 18.37 18.15
N GLN A 77 9.43 17.08 18.11
CA GLN A 77 10.24 16.44 19.16
C GLN A 77 11.61 17.08 19.34
N GLY A 78 12.25 17.51 18.24
CA GLY A 78 13.52 18.22 18.30
C GLY A 78 13.45 19.53 19.09
N GLN A 79 12.27 20.17 19.17
CA GLN A 79 12.06 21.42 19.92
C GLN A 79 11.58 21.16 21.37
N LEU A 80 10.70 20.18 21.58
CA LEU A 80 10.11 19.87 22.89
C LEU A 80 10.95 18.90 23.74
N GLY A 81 11.96 18.27 23.14
CA GLY A 81 12.72 17.18 23.73
C GLY A 81 12.13 15.81 23.41
N SER A 82 13.00 14.81 23.28
CA SER A 82 12.64 13.41 23.02
C SER A 82 12.46 12.67 24.35
N SER A 83 11.23 12.65 24.87
CA SER A 83 10.87 11.84 26.05
C SER A 83 9.95 10.68 25.67
N PHE A 84 10.03 9.59 26.42
CA PHE A 84 9.17 8.42 26.22
C PHE A 84 7.68 8.78 26.28
N LEU A 85 7.28 9.75 27.12
CA LEU A 85 5.88 10.19 27.20
C LEU A 85 5.41 10.92 25.93
N ILE A 86 6.27 11.73 25.30
CA ILE A 86 5.96 12.41 24.05
C ILE A 86 5.81 11.40 22.92
N GLU A 87 6.67 10.37 22.87
CA GLU A 87 6.53 9.27 21.91
C GLU A 87 5.25 8.46 22.14
N LEU A 88 5.02 8.02 23.38
CA LEU A 88 3.90 7.17 23.78
C LEU A 88 2.54 7.79 23.44
N ILE A 89 2.41 9.12 23.57
CA ILE A 89 1.17 9.84 23.29
C ILE A 89 1.16 10.35 21.84
N GLY A 90 2.28 10.87 21.38
CA GLY A 90 2.39 11.58 20.10
C GLY A 90 2.24 10.66 18.89
N ILE A 91 2.85 9.46 18.90
CA ILE A 91 2.72 8.53 17.77
C ILE A 91 1.28 8.05 17.57
N PRO A 92 0.55 7.58 18.60
CA PRO A 92 -0.87 7.27 18.46
C PRO A 92 -1.69 8.46 17.97
N PHE A 93 -1.40 9.68 18.45
CA PHE A 93 -2.08 10.89 17.97
C PHE A 93 -1.83 11.14 16.48
N CYS A 94 -0.59 11.02 16.01
CA CYS A 94 -0.25 11.11 14.59
C CYS A 94 -0.97 10.05 13.75
N ILE A 95 -1.11 8.82 14.24
CA ILE A 95 -1.86 7.76 13.55
C ILE A 95 -3.33 8.13 13.43
N MET A 96 -3.98 8.53 14.53
CA MET A 96 -5.38 8.97 14.52
C MET A 96 -5.57 10.15 13.57
N PHE A 97 -4.63 11.11 13.58
CA PHE A 97 -4.64 12.26 12.69
C PHE A 97 -4.53 11.86 11.22
N ILE A 98 -3.65 10.93 10.86
CA ILE A 98 -3.55 10.38 9.51
C ILE A 98 -4.88 9.74 9.09
N ILE A 99 -5.49 8.92 9.96
CA ILE A 99 -6.77 8.27 9.66
C ILE A 99 -7.85 9.31 9.38
N ILE A 100 -8.01 10.30 10.27
CA ILE A 100 -9.01 11.37 10.13
C ILE A 100 -8.80 12.18 8.84
N ILE A 101 -7.56 12.55 8.52
CA ILE A 101 -7.27 13.29 7.28
C ILE A 101 -7.60 12.43 6.06
N CYS A 102 -7.10 11.21 6.01
CA CYS A 102 -7.28 10.34 4.84
C CYS A 102 -8.75 10.00 4.62
N ASP A 103 -9.49 9.70 5.68
CA ASP A 103 -10.94 9.44 5.60
C ASP A 103 -11.70 10.70 5.18
N GLY A 104 -11.37 11.87 5.76
CA GLY A 104 -11.99 13.14 5.41
C GLY A 104 -11.81 13.57 3.95
N ILE A 105 -10.74 13.11 3.28
CA ILE A 105 -10.52 13.32 1.84
C ILE A 105 -10.96 12.12 0.97
N ASN A 106 -11.70 11.16 1.54
CA ASN A 106 -12.15 9.91 0.90
C ASN A 106 -11.02 9.04 0.33
N TYR A 107 -9.86 9.06 0.98
CA TYR A 107 -8.65 8.36 0.55
C TYR A 107 -8.31 7.15 1.41
N ASN A 108 -9.33 6.33 1.68
CA ASN A 108 -9.23 5.17 2.58
C ASN A 108 -8.21 4.12 2.13
N SER A 109 -8.00 3.96 0.82
CA SER A 109 -7.02 3.02 0.27
C SER A 109 -5.57 3.30 0.68
N GLY A 110 -5.23 4.55 1.01
CA GLY A 110 -3.87 4.96 1.35
C GLY A 110 -3.52 4.93 2.84
N ILE A 111 -4.52 4.75 3.73
CA ILE A 111 -4.35 4.85 5.19
C ILE A 111 -3.26 3.92 5.71
N ILE A 112 -3.33 2.64 5.33
CA ILE A 112 -2.36 1.64 5.78
C ILE A 112 -0.95 2.00 5.30
N GLY A 113 -0.81 2.47 4.07
CA GLY A 113 0.47 2.91 3.51
C GLY A 113 1.05 4.12 4.23
N ALA A 114 0.20 5.10 4.57
CA ALA A 114 0.60 6.29 5.31
C ALA A 114 1.07 5.96 6.73
N ILE A 115 0.30 5.15 7.46
CA ILE A 115 0.65 4.72 8.82
C ILE A 115 1.94 3.90 8.81
N ALA A 116 2.08 2.93 7.90
CA ALA A 116 3.30 2.13 7.78
C ALA A 116 4.52 3.01 7.49
N THR A 117 4.37 4.05 6.65
CA THR A 117 5.47 4.98 6.37
C THR A 117 5.81 5.86 7.56
N LEU A 118 4.83 6.37 8.30
CA LEU A 118 5.06 7.08 9.56
C LEU A 118 5.89 6.23 10.53
N LEU A 119 5.43 5.00 10.78
CA LEU A 119 6.06 4.09 11.74
C LEU A 119 7.47 3.69 11.31
N ILE A 120 7.70 3.38 10.04
CA ILE A 120 9.03 3.00 9.55
C ILE A 120 10.00 4.18 9.67
N ILE A 121 9.59 5.39 9.24
CA ILE A 121 10.47 6.56 9.35
C ILE A 121 10.80 6.84 10.82
N TYR A 122 9.81 6.81 11.69
CA TYR A 122 10.01 7.15 13.10
C TYR A 122 10.85 6.11 13.86
N PHE A 123 10.56 4.82 13.69
CA PHE A 123 11.22 3.77 14.48
C PHE A 123 12.52 3.23 13.87
N SER A 124 12.79 3.48 12.58
CA SER A 124 13.94 2.86 11.89
C SER A 124 15.05 3.85 11.53
N ILE A 125 14.79 5.16 11.57
CA ILE A 125 15.73 6.16 11.06
C ILE A 125 16.16 7.12 12.17
N PRO A 126 17.47 7.37 12.34
CA PRO A 126 17.96 8.40 13.25
C PRO A 126 17.35 9.79 12.97
N ASN A 127 17.05 10.53 14.04
CA ASN A 127 16.36 11.83 13.96
C ASN A 127 17.07 12.90 13.09
N ASN A 128 18.39 12.80 12.91
CA ASN A 128 19.19 13.74 12.12
C ASN A 128 19.07 13.52 10.60
N GLU A 129 18.63 12.35 10.15
CA GLU A 129 18.56 11.99 8.71
C GLU A 129 17.10 11.88 8.21
N THR A 130 16.13 12.03 9.10
CA THR A 130 14.70 11.82 8.84
C THR A 130 14.18 12.60 7.64
N PHE A 131 14.51 13.88 7.49
CA PHE A 131 13.95 14.71 6.42
C PHE A 131 14.42 14.26 5.04
N ILE A 132 15.73 14.00 4.89
CA ILE A 132 16.30 13.50 3.64
C ILE A 132 15.71 12.13 3.33
N TYR A 133 15.68 11.23 4.31
CA TYR A 133 15.12 9.90 4.14
C TYR A 133 13.63 9.94 3.76
N ALA A 134 12.84 10.86 4.34
CA ALA A 134 11.43 11.05 3.99
C ALA A 134 11.25 11.41 2.51
N LEU A 135 12.08 12.32 1.98
CA LEU A 135 12.09 12.69 0.57
C LEU A 135 12.53 11.53 -0.33
N GLU A 136 13.60 10.83 0.04
CA GLU A 136 14.08 9.66 -0.67
C GLU A 136 13.00 8.58 -0.75
N ARG A 137 12.30 8.33 0.36
CA ARG A 137 11.23 7.34 0.43
C ARG A 137 10.08 7.68 -0.51
N VAL A 138 9.67 8.95 -0.59
CA VAL A 138 8.65 9.38 -1.57
C VAL A 138 9.18 9.16 -2.98
N GLY A 139 10.40 9.62 -3.29
CA GLY A 139 11.03 9.45 -4.60
C GLY A 139 11.15 7.98 -5.04
N ASP A 140 11.60 7.11 -4.15
CA ASP A 140 11.74 5.68 -4.41
C ASP A 140 10.38 5.01 -4.63
N THR A 141 9.36 5.45 -3.89
CA THR A 141 7.99 4.99 -4.09
C THR A 141 7.49 5.36 -5.48
N PHE A 142 7.77 6.58 -5.94
CA PHE A 142 7.47 7.02 -7.31
C PHE A 142 8.19 6.15 -8.35
N ILE A 143 9.49 5.91 -8.19
CA ILE A 143 10.29 5.08 -9.10
C ILE A 143 9.67 3.68 -9.23
N GLY A 144 9.41 3.02 -8.10
CA GLY A 144 8.81 1.69 -8.09
C GLY A 144 7.42 1.64 -8.72
N THR A 145 6.56 2.60 -8.40
CA THR A 145 5.22 2.71 -9.00
C THR A 145 5.31 2.92 -10.51
N PHE A 146 6.22 3.78 -10.97
CA PHE A 146 6.43 4.04 -12.39
C PHE A 146 6.89 2.79 -13.15
N ILE A 147 7.82 2.03 -12.58
CA ILE A 147 8.29 0.76 -13.14
C ILE A 147 7.14 -0.26 -13.20
N ALA A 148 6.34 -0.37 -12.14
CA ALA A 148 5.16 -1.26 -12.11
C ALA A 148 4.15 -0.93 -13.21
N ILE A 149 3.80 0.34 -13.39
CA ILE A 149 2.89 0.78 -14.45
C ILE A 149 3.47 0.48 -15.82
N THR A 150 4.75 0.77 -16.02
CA THR A 150 5.46 0.53 -17.28
C THR A 150 5.48 -0.96 -17.64
N ILE A 151 5.85 -1.82 -16.69
CA ILE A 151 5.90 -3.27 -16.91
C ILE A 151 4.51 -3.84 -17.15
N ASN A 152 3.49 -3.38 -16.43
CA ASN A 152 2.14 -3.88 -16.66
C ASN A 152 1.58 -3.44 -18.02
N HIS A 153 2.00 -2.27 -18.50
CA HIS A 153 1.61 -1.77 -19.81
C HIS A 153 2.31 -2.54 -20.95
N LEU A 154 3.61 -2.82 -20.81
CA LEU A 154 4.41 -3.48 -21.84
C LEU A 154 4.12 -4.98 -21.94
N ILE A 155 3.92 -5.66 -20.81
CA ILE A 155 3.64 -7.09 -20.77
C ILE A 155 2.14 -7.27 -20.58
N ARG A 156 1.39 -7.51 -21.66
CA ARG A 156 -0.06 -7.75 -21.56
C ARG A 156 -0.38 -9.15 -21.05
N THR A 157 -1.42 -9.24 -20.24
CA THR A 157 -1.95 -10.54 -19.80
C THR A 157 -2.72 -11.18 -20.97
N PRO A 158 -2.56 -12.49 -21.24
CA PRO A 158 -3.35 -13.15 -22.26
C PRO A 158 -4.84 -13.19 -21.88
N ALA A 159 -5.74 -12.93 -22.84
CA ALA A 159 -7.19 -12.84 -22.57
C ALA A 159 -7.79 -14.09 -21.89
N HIS A 160 -7.25 -15.29 -22.15
CA HIS A 160 -7.75 -16.51 -21.51
C HIS A 160 -7.38 -16.60 -20.02
N GLU A 161 -6.25 -16.02 -19.60
CA GLU A 161 -5.87 -15.93 -18.19
C GLU A 161 -6.75 -14.88 -17.48
N GLU A 162 -6.99 -13.73 -18.11
CA GLU A 162 -7.89 -12.69 -17.58
C GLU A 162 -9.31 -13.23 -17.33
N VAL A 163 -9.89 -13.97 -18.28
CA VAL A 163 -11.22 -14.58 -18.09
C VAL A 163 -11.22 -15.61 -16.95
N LYS A 164 -10.12 -16.34 -16.74
CA LYS A 164 -10.00 -17.32 -15.65
C LYS A 164 -9.93 -16.62 -14.29
N GLU A 165 -9.20 -15.50 -14.20
CA GLU A 165 -9.10 -14.66 -13.00
C GLU A 165 -10.45 -14.01 -12.68
N ILE A 166 -11.11 -13.37 -13.64
CA ILE A 166 -12.44 -12.75 -13.45
C ILE A 166 -13.48 -13.77 -12.97
N LYS A 167 -13.47 -15.00 -13.50
CA LYS A 167 -14.38 -16.06 -13.03
C LYS A 167 -14.11 -16.50 -11.60
N ALA A 168 -12.85 -16.49 -11.17
CA ALA A 168 -12.48 -16.79 -9.80
C ALA A 168 -12.94 -15.67 -8.84
N ASP A 169 -12.74 -14.41 -9.24
CA ASP A 169 -13.19 -13.25 -8.47
C ASP A 169 -14.71 -13.20 -8.33
N LEU A 170 -15.45 -13.46 -9.42
CA LEU A 170 -16.92 -13.55 -9.39
C LEU A 170 -17.41 -14.60 -8.39
N LYS A 171 -16.78 -15.77 -8.36
CA LYS A 171 -17.14 -16.83 -7.40
C LYS A 171 -16.94 -16.36 -5.96
N THR A 172 -15.83 -15.67 -5.70
CA THR A 172 -15.51 -15.16 -4.35
C THR A 172 -16.50 -14.08 -3.92
N LEU A 173 -16.89 -13.20 -4.84
CA LEU A 173 -17.91 -12.17 -4.59
C LEU A 173 -19.30 -12.76 -4.33
N ASP A 174 -19.68 -13.84 -5.03
CA ASP A 174 -20.94 -14.54 -4.78
C ASP A 174 -20.96 -15.17 -3.37
N GLU A 175 -19.83 -15.71 -2.91
CA GLU A 175 -19.66 -16.23 -1.54
C GLU A 175 -19.78 -15.10 -0.50
N GLU A 176 -19.04 -13.99 -0.66
CA GLU A 176 -19.13 -12.81 0.24
C GLU A 176 -20.54 -12.20 0.28
N LYS A 177 -21.22 -12.15 -0.88
CA LYS A 177 -22.60 -11.63 -0.96
C LYS A 177 -23.57 -12.52 -0.17
N ALA A 178 -23.41 -13.84 -0.25
CA ALA A 178 -24.24 -14.77 0.50
C ALA A 178 -24.04 -14.59 2.01
N GLU A 179 -22.80 -14.42 2.48
CA GLU A 179 -22.50 -14.13 3.89
C GLU A 179 -23.13 -12.82 4.36
N LEU A 180 -23.05 -11.76 3.56
CA LEU A 180 -23.67 -10.47 3.87
C LEU A 180 -25.21 -10.56 3.93
N GLU A 181 -25.83 -11.33 3.05
CA GLU A 181 -27.28 -11.58 3.06
C GLU A 181 -27.71 -12.35 4.32
N GLU A 182 -26.89 -13.29 4.81
CA GLU A 182 -27.11 -14.01 6.07
C GLU A 182 -27.05 -13.04 7.27
N LEU A 183 -26.00 -12.22 7.37
CA LEU A 183 -25.86 -11.20 8.42
C LEU A 183 -27.00 -10.17 8.40
N LEU A 184 -27.46 -9.78 7.21
CA LEU A 184 -28.61 -8.89 7.05
C LEU A 184 -29.91 -9.54 7.55
N ASN A 185 -30.07 -10.85 7.38
CA ASN A 185 -31.24 -11.57 7.87
C ASN A 185 -31.21 -11.78 9.39
N ASP A 186 -30.03 -11.97 9.98
CA ASP A 186 -29.85 -12.08 11.43
C ASP A 186 -30.03 -10.75 12.17
N THR A 187 -29.77 -9.62 11.51
CA THR A 187 -29.97 -8.27 12.06
C THR A 187 -31.41 -7.76 11.95
N LYS A 188 -32.29 -8.45 11.20
CA LYS A 188 -33.73 -8.11 11.21
C LYS A 188 -34.34 -8.44 12.57
N PRO A 189 -35.00 -7.49 13.25
CA PRO A 189 -35.61 -7.76 14.54
C PRO A 189 -36.59 -8.91 14.40
N LYS A 190 -36.43 -9.97 15.22
CA LYS A 190 -37.47 -10.98 15.41
C LYS A 190 -38.70 -10.24 15.90
N ASN A 191 -39.66 -9.97 15.00
CA ASN A 191 -40.94 -9.37 15.34
C ASN A 191 -41.43 -9.98 16.64
N SER A 192 -41.58 -9.12 17.65
CA SER A 192 -42.11 -9.40 18.96
C SER A 192 -43.46 -10.10 18.81
N LYS A 193 -43.43 -11.43 18.75
CA LYS A 193 -44.60 -12.25 19.03
C LYS A 193 -44.92 -12.10 20.51
N LYS A 194 -46.19 -11.77 20.79
CA LYS A 194 -46.86 -11.69 22.10
C LYS A 194 -46.64 -10.34 22.78
N LYS A 195 -47.67 -9.58 23.16
CA LYS A 195 -49.01 -9.93 23.64
C LYS A 195 -50.05 -8.96 23.10
#